data_AF-A0A3D1UBH2-F1
#
_entry.id   AF-A0A3D1UBH2-F1
#
_cell.length_a   1.000
_cell.length_b   1.000
_cell.length_c   1.000
_cell.angle_alpha   90.00
_cell.angle_beta   90.00
_cell.angle_gamma   90.00
#
_symmetry.space_group_name_H-M   'P 1'
#
loop_
_entity.id
_entity.type
_entity.pdbx_description
1 polymer ?
#
loop_
_entity_poly.entity_id
_entity_poly.type
_entity_poly.pdbx_seq_one_letter_code
_entity_poly.pdbx_strand_id
1 'polypeptide(L)'
;MKPAVEDVRAYCEERGYAEISAEDFVDYYESNGWVVGNAPMKDWRRTVDRWHRKNMREKAAERVSEETSYVQPGYVLRLGAEDDDASAAKTKTN
;
A
#
# COMPACT_ATOMS: atom_id res chain seq x y z
N MET A 1 20.22 19.21 6.56
CA MET A 1 21.18 18.29 7.20
C MET A 1 21.06 16.96 6.49
N LYS A 2 22.18 16.43 5.99
CA LYS A 2 22.22 15.11 5.35
C LYS A 2 22.36 14.06 6.46
N PRO A 3 21.43 13.09 6.61
CA PRO A 3 21.64 11.97 7.53
C PRO A 3 22.78 11.08 7.05
N ALA A 4 23.52 10.47 7.98
CA ALA A 4 24.42 9.39 7.62
C ALA A 4 23.63 8.11 7.33
N VAL A 5 24.15 7.26 6.45
CA VAL A 5 23.55 5.94 6.18
C VAL A 5 23.40 5.14 7.47
N GLU A 6 24.36 5.24 8.38
CA GLU A 6 24.33 4.59 9.70
C GLU A 6 23.18 5.10 10.59
N ASP A 7 22.89 6.41 10.60
CA ASP A 7 21.76 6.96 11.34
C ASP A 7 20.43 6.44 10.81
N VAL A 8 20.29 6.38 9.47
CA VAL A 8 19.09 5.85 8.82
C VAL A 8 18.94 4.36 9.12
N ARG A 9 20.03 3.60 9.06
CA ARG A 9 20.04 2.17 9.37
C ARG A 9 19.59 1.91 10.81
N ALA A 10 20.22 2.58 11.78
CA ALA A 10 19.85 2.46 13.19
C ALA A 10 18.38 2.82 13.44
N TYR A 11 17.88 3.87 12.77
CA TYR A 11 16.48 4.27 12.86
C TYR A 11 15.52 3.25 12.27
N CYS A 12 15.85 2.65 11.12
CA CYS A 12 15.07 1.59 10.50
C CYS A 12 15.04 0.33 11.39
N GLU A 13 16.18 -0.06 11.97
CA GLU A 13 16.28 -1.20 12.88
C GLU A 13 15.44 -0.99 14.16
N GLU A 14 15.54 0.18 14.79
CA GLU A 14 14.76 0.53 16.00
C GLU A 14 13.25 0.50 15.74
N ARG A 15 12.81 0.93 14.56
CA ARG A 15 11.40 0.97 14.17
C ARG A 15 10.87 -0.34 13.59
N GLY A 16 11.74 -1.31 13.29
CA GLY A 16 11.37 -2.55 12.62
C GLY A 16 11.06 -2.39 11.13
N TYR A 17 11.62 -1.38 10.46
CA TYR A 17 11.47 -1.16 9.02
C TYR A 17 12.41 -2.06 8.21
N ALA A 18 12.23 -3.38 8.32
CA ALA A 18 13.03 -4.39 7.61
C ALA A 18 12.92 -4.32 6.07
N GLU A 19 11.90 -3.62 5.55
CA GLU A 19 11.68 -3.44 4.12
C GLU A 19 12.35 -2.20 3.53
N ILE A 20 13.02 -1.38 4.35
CA ILE A 20 13.76 -0.21 3.88
C ILE A 20 15.25 -0.49 3.97
N SER A 21 15.91 -0.48 2.81
CA SER A 21 17.37 -0.39 2.72
C SER A 21 17.81 1.06 2.95
N ALA A 22 18.61 1.29 3.99
CA ALA A 22 19.14 2.62 4.31
C ALA A 22 20.05 3.17 3.18
N GLU A 23 20.78 2.28 2.50
CA GLU A 23 21.65 2.62 1.37
C GLU A 23 20.84 3.16 0.18
N ASP A 24 19.81 2.43 -0.27
CA ASP A 24 18.90 2.89 -1.33
C ASP A 24 18.25 4.23 -1.00
N PHE A 25 17.83 4.42 0.26
CA PHE A 25 17.22 5.67 0.69
C PHE A 25 18.21 6.83 0.51
N VAL A 26 19.45 6.67 0.97
CA VAL A 26 20.47 7.72 0.89
C VAL A 26 20.89 7.97 -0.55
N ASP A 27 21.14 6.93 -1.35
CA ASP A 27 21.53 7.04 -2.77
C ASP A 27 20.48 7.80 -3.59
N TYR A 28 19.19 7.45 -3.41
CA TYR A 28 18.08 8.10 -4.08
C TYR A 28 18.04 9.61 -3.80
N TYR A 29 18.16 10.00 -2.53
CA TYR A 29 18.11 11.41 -2.15
C TYR A 29 19.42 12.15 -2.41
N GLU A 30 20.56 11.45 -2.40
CA GLU A 30 21.85 12.00 -2.80
C GLU A 30 21.87 12.38 -4.27
N SER A 31 21.38 11.49 -5.14
CA SER A 31 21.22 11.75 -6.57
C SER A 31 20.23 12.89 -6.86
N ASN A 32 19.20 13.06 -6.04
CA ASN A 32 18.20 14.12 -6.18
C ASN A 32 18.55 15.42 -5.42
N GLY A 33 19.74 15.52 -4.80
CA GLY A 33 20.18 16.72 -4.09
C GLY A 33 19.41 17.02 -2.79
N TRP A 34 18.82 16.03 -2.14
CA TRP A 34 18.10 16.14 -0.86
C TRP A 34 16.89 17.09 -0.88
N VAL A 35 16.18 17.11 -2.01
CA VAL A 35 14.97 17.92 -2.19
C VAL A 35 13.71 17.04 -2.10
N VAL A 36 12.70 17.50 -1.36
CA VAL A 36 11.36 16.89 -1.29
C VAL A 36 10.35 17.87 -1.87
N GLY A 37 9.82 17.54 -3.05
CA GLY A 37 8.96 18.45 -3.80
C GLY A 37 9.75 19.67 -4.27
N ASN A 38 9.53 20.81 -3.62
CA ASN A 38 10.21 22.09 -3.92
C ASN A 38 11.03 22.64 -2.74
N ALA A 39 11.18 21.87 -1.65
CA ALA A 39 11.88 22.33 -0.45
C ALA A 39 13.04 21.39 -0.07
N PRO A 40 14.13 21.93 0.49
CA PRO A 40 15.20 21.10 1.03
C PRO A 40 14.68 20.25 2.20
N MET A 41 15.09 18.99 2.24
CA MET A 41 14.67 18.06 3.28
C MET A 41 15.14 18.52 4.66
N LYS A 42 14.19 18.75 5.57
CA LYS A 42 14.46 19.09 6.97
C LYS A 42 14.44 17.87 7.88
N ASP A 43 13.45 16.99 7.68
CA ASP A 43 13.20 15.83 8.53
C ASP A 43 13.24 14.53 7.72
N TRP A 44 14.42 13.91 7.66
CA TRP A 44 14.61 12.65 6.94
C TRP A 44 13.83 11.49 7.60
N ARG A 45 13.66 11.49 8.93
CA ARG A 45 12.89 10.47 9.66
C ARG A 45 11.43 10.40 9.19
N ARG A 46 10.77 11.55 9.04
CA ARG A 46 9.41 11.63 8.47
C ARG A 46 9.34 11.15 7.03
N THR A 47 10.42 11.33 6.29
CA THR A 47 10.52 10.85 4.92
C THR A 47 10.63 9.33 4.90
N VAL A 48 11.46 8.73 5.76
CA VAL A 48 11.56 7.28 5.94
C VAL A 48 10.20 6.66 6.28
N ASP A 49 9.46 7.24 7.24
CA ASP A 49 8.09 6.78 7.57
C ASP A 49 7.15 6.79 6.35
N ARG A 50 7.20 7.85 5.54
CA ARG A 50 6.39 7.97 4.32
C ARG A 50 6.83 6.94 3.27
N TRP A 51 8.13 6.72 3.15
CA TRP A 51 8.72 5.74 2.25
C TRP A 51 8.30 4.32 2.63
N HIS A 52 8.31 4.00 3.93
CA HIS A 52 7.85 2.71 4.46
C HIS A 52 6.39 2.46 4.09
N ARG A 53 5.51 3.44 4.36
CA ARG A 53 4.09 3.34 4.00
C ARG A 53 3.86 3.16 2.51
N LYS A 54 4.70 3.76 1.65
CA LYS A 54 4.63 3.59 0.20
C LYS A 54 4.97 2.14 -0.18
N ASN A 55 6.06 1.60 0.36
CA ASN A 55 6.49 0.21 0.12
C ASN A 55 5.41 -0.79 0.56
N MET A 56 4.81 -0.59 1.75
CA MET A 56 3.69 -1.43 2.21
C MET A 56 2.50 -1.40 1.25
N ARG A 57 2.17 -0.22 0.70
CA ARG A 57 1.05 -0.05 -0.25
C ARG A 57 1.33 -0.73 -1.57
N GLU A 58 2.56 -0.68 -2.07
CA GLU A 58 2.96 -1.33 -3.32
C GLU A 58 2.88 -2.85 -3.19
N LYS A 59 3.38 -3.43 -2.10
CA LYS A 59 3.21 -4.85 -1.77
C LYS A 59 1.76 -5.27 -1.58
N ALA A 60 0.93 -4.42 -0.95
CA ALA A 60 -0.49 -4.70 -0.81
C ALA A 60 -1.22 -4.66 -2.16
N ALA A 61 -0.84 -3.75 -3.06
CA ALA A 61 -1.40 -3.69 -4.41
C ALA A 61 -0.97 -4.88 -5.28
N GLU A 62 0.28 -5.33 -5.15
CA GLU A 62 0.80 -6.51 -5.84
C GLU A 62 0.03 -7.78 -5.42
N ARG A 63 -0.22 -7.98 -4.11
CA ARG A 63 -1.03 -9.12 -3.64
C ARG A 63 -2.49 -9.10 -4.13
N VAL A 64 -3.04 -7.92 -4.45
CA VAL A 64 -4.40 -7.81 -5.02
C VAL A 64 -4.38 -8.06 -6.53
N SER A 65 -3.26 -7.80 -7.20
CA SER A 65 -3.09 -7.98 -8.64
C SER A 65 -3.16 -9.45 -9.07
N GLU A 66 -2.64 -10.39 -8.28
CA GLU A 66 -2.68 -11.82 -8.61
C GLU A 66 -4.05 -12.46 -8.37
N GLU A 67 -4.85 -11.92 -7.45
CA GLU A 67 -6.17 -12.46 -7.11
C GLU A 67 -7.31 -11.81 -7.91
N THR A 68 -7.11 -10.62 -8.48
CA THR A 68 -8.09 -9.95 -9.36
C THR A 68 -7.75 -10.02 -10.85
N SER A 69 -6.73 -10.79 -11.26
CA SER A 69 -6.37 -10.91 -12.69
C SER A 69 -7.30 -11.80 -13.51
N TYR A 70 -8.36 -12.37 -12.92
CA TYR A 70 -9.44 -13.04 -13.67
C TYR A 70 -10.84 -12.58 -13.24
N VAL A 71 -11.06 -11.27 -13.18
CA VAL A 71 -12.38 -10.75 -13.56
C VAL A 71 -12.21 -10.18 -14.95
N GLN A 72 -12.43 -11.04 -15.94
CA GLN A 72 -12.49 -10.69 -17.35
C GLN A 72 -13.33 -9.40 -17.55
N PRO A 73 -12.93 -8.47 -18.42
CA PRO A 73 -13.73 -7.28 -18.73
C PRO A 73 -15.05 -7.73 -19.37
N GLY A 74 -16.11 -7.83 -18.56
CA GLY A 74 -17.42 -8.31 -19.00
C GLY A 74 -18.24 -9.09 -17.97
N TYR A 75 -17.66 -9.55 -16.86
CA TYR A 75 -18.43 -10.23 -15.82
C TYR A 75 -18.82 -9.23 -14.72
N VAL A 76 -19.99 -8.62 -14.90
CA VAL A 76 -20.75 -8.18 -13.72
C VAL A 76 -21.04 -9.43 -12.89
N LEU A 77 -20.67 -9.43 -11.61
CA LEU A 77 -21.28 -10.32 -10.63
C LEU A 77 -22.76 -9.92 -10.54
N ARG A 78 -23.57 -10.42 -11.49
CA ARG A 78 -24.99 -10.59 -11.27
C ARG A 78 -25.07 -11.71 -10.26
N LEU A 79 -25.24 -11.35 -8.99
CA LEU A 79 -25.64 -12.27 -7.95
C LEU A 79 -26.97 -12.88 -8.39
N GLY A 80 -26.91 -14.00 -9.11
CA GLY A 80 -28.05 -14.85 -9.38
C GLY A 80 -28.43 -15.49 -8.06
N ALA A 81 -29.32 -14.82 -7.33
CA ALA A 81 -30.11 -15.45 -6.29
C ALA A 81 -31.30 -16.10 -7.00
N GLU A 82 -31.07 -17.22 -7.69
CA GLU A 82 -32.13 -18.02 -8.29
C GLU A 82 -31.75 -19.49 -8.20
N ASP A 83 -32.32 -20.17 -7.19
CA ASP A 83 -32.85 -21.53 -7.29
C ASP A 83 -33.76 -21.70 -6.06
N ASP A 84 -34.88 -22.40 -6.05
CA ASP A 84 -35.97 -22.63 -7.00
C ASP A 84 -37.03 -23.32 -6.10
N ASP A 85 -38.32 -23.03 -6.35
CA ASP A 85 -39.51 -23.81 -5.98
C ASP A 85 -39.69 -24.39 -4.54
N ALA A 86 -40.59 -23.78 -3.75
CA ALA A 86 -41.76 -24.49 -3.17
C ALA A 86 -42.57 -23.65 -2.14
N SER A 87 -43.81 -23.38 -2.53
CA SER A 87 -45.03 -23.45 -1.69
C SER A 87 -45.29 -22.43 -0.55
N ALA A 88 -46.27 -21.57 -0.84
CA ALA A 88 -47.38 -21.16 0.04
C ALA A 88 -47.11 -20.58 1.44
N ALA A 89 -47.32 -19.26 1.57
CA ALA A 89 -48.22 -18.71 2.58
C ALA A 89 -48.68 -17.29 2.18
N LYS A 90 -49.98 -17.15 1.93
CA LYS A 90 -50.68 -15.88 1.76
C LYS A 90 -50.80 -15.22 3.12
N THR A 91 -50.49 -13.93 3.23
CA THR A 91 -51.20 -13.04 4.16
C THR A 91 -51.38 -11.67 3.54
N LYS A 92 -52.62 -11.37 3.13
CA LYS A 92 -53.14 -10.03 2.87
C LYS A 92 -54.11 -9.68 4.01
N THR A 93 -54.19 -8.39 4.32
CA THR A 93 -55.22 -7.71 5.14
C THR A 93 -54.93 -7.80 6.65
N ASN A 94 -54.90 -6.71 7.40
CA ASN A 94 -55.76 -5.51 7.38
C ASN A 94 -54.97 -4.21 7.59
#